data_AF-A0A9X0U7N4-F1
#
_entry.id   AF-A0A9X0U7N4-F1
#
_cell.length_a   1.000
_cell.length_b   1.000
_cell.length_c   1.000
_cell.angle_alpha   90.00
_cell.angle_beta   90.00
_cell.angle_gamma   90.00
#
_symmetry.space_group_name_H-M   'P 1'
#
loop_
_entity.id
_entity.type
_entity.pdbx_description
1 polymer ?
#
loop_
_entity_poly.entity_id
_entity_poly.type
_entity_poly.pdbx_seq_one_letter_code
_entity_poly.pdbx_strand_id
1 'polypeptide(L)'
;MGNRLLHTLCVLSRSLHGFGQSPLGNRPQMPKLVSRTVHTWLPIPLSSRTTNVEAVEHDPNSLLNWHRSLITLQRSNPSLCDGHMVFLNPEGPNVLSFVKCAFRRETDTGRNET
;
A
#
# COMPACT_ATOMS: atom_id res chain seq x y z
N MET A 1 -32.06 38.52 -29.72
CA MET A 1 -32.74 37.25 -29.32
C MET A 1 -31.79 36.13 -29.71
N GLY A 2 -31.15 35.35 -28.86
CA GLY A 2 -31.27 35.06 -27.44
C GLY A 2 -30.69 33.65 -27.33
N ASN A 3 -29.38 33.52 -27.16
CA ASN A 3 -28.70 32.24 -27.35
C ASN A 3 -27.62 32.02 -26.31
N ARG A 4 -28.00 31.91 -25.02
CA ARG A 4 -27.18 31.35 -23.93
C ARG A 4 -28.09 30.84 -22.81
N LEU A 5 -28.83 29.77 -23.06
CA LEU A 5 -29.47 28.99 -22.00
C LEU A 5 -28.43 28.02 -21.41
N LEU A 6 -27.79 28.55 -20.37
CA LEU A 6 -27.53 27.87 -19.09
C LEU A 6 -27.10 26.40 -19.18
N HIS A 7 -25.77 26.24 -19.06
CA HIS A 7 -25.08 25.14 -18.39
C HIS A 7 -25.88 24.64 -17.17
N THR A 8 -26.82 23.74 -17.42
CA THR A 8 -27.59 23.07 -16.39
C THR A 8 -27.36 21.59 -16.62
N LEU A 9 -27.00 20.89 -15.53
CA LEU A 9 -26.80 19.44 -15.43
C LEU A 9 -25.40 18.94 -15.79
N CYS A 10 -24.40 19.33 -14.99
CA CYS A 10 -23.28 18.43 -14.70
C CYS A 10 -23.02 18.38 -13.19
N VAL A 11 -24.10 18.17 -12.42
CA VAL A 11 -24.02 17.80 -11.00
C VAL A 11 -25.06 16.73 -10.75
N LEU A 12 -24.79 15.49 -11.15
CA LEU A 12 -25.48 14.29 -10.68
C LEU A 12 -24.74 13.04 -11.17
N SER A 13 -23.58 12.78 -10.57
CA SER A 13 -23.03 11.43 -10.45
C SER A 13 -21.99 11.42 -9.35
N ARG A 14 -22.45 11.61 -8.11
CA ARG A 14 -21.70 11.18 -6.94
C ARG A 14 -21.94 9.67 -6.81
N SER A 15 -21.28 8.91 -7.67
CA SER A 15 -21.23 7.46 -7.58
C SER A 15 -20.47 7.12 -6.30
N LEU A 16 -21.19 6.59 -5.32
CA LEU A 16 -20.68 6.06 -4.05
C LEU A 16 -19.76 4.86 -4.34
N HIS A 17 -18.53 5.12 -4.74
CA HIS A 17 -17.44 4.15 -4.67
C HIS A 17 -16.59 4.48 -3.45
N GLY A 18 -17.10 4.11 -2.27
CA GLY A 18 -16.35 4.10 -1.01
C GLY A 18 -15.39 2.93 -0.93
N PHE A 19 -14.55 2.73 -1.95
CA PHE A 19 -13.45 1.76 -1.89
C PHE A 19 -12.34 2.33 -1.00
N GLY A 20 -11.98 1.60 0.07
CA GLY A 20 -10.80 1.89 0.89
C GLY A 20 -11.03 2.53 2.27
N GLN A 21 -12.27 2.67 2.72
CA GLN A 21 -12.60 3.36 3.99
C GLN A 21 -13.24 2.43 5.05
N SER A 22 -13.40 1.13 4.78
CA SER A 22 -13.99 0.21 5.76
C SER A 22 -13.10 0.06 7.00
N PRO A 23 -13.68 0.13 8.21
CA PRO A 23 -12.96 -0.18 9.43
C PRO A 23 -12.30 -1.56 9.33
N LEU A 24 -11.08 -1.70 9.86
CA LEU A 24 -10.40 -2.99 9.95
C LEU A 24 -11.29 -4.00 10.67
N GLY A 25 -11.58 -5.13 10.02
CA GLY A 25 -12.36 -6.21 10.61
C GLY A 25 -11.53 -6.98 11.65
N ASN A 26 -12.08 -7.17 12.84
CA ASN A 26 -11.60 -8.09 13.88
C ASN A 26 -12.80 -8.86 14.50
N ARG A 27 -12.48 -9.97 15.19
CA ARG A 27 -13.32 -11.01 15.82
C ARG A 27 -14.77 -10.66 16.21
N PRO A 28 -15.74 -11.61 16.16
CA PRO A 28 -17.02 -11.48 16.85
C PRO A 28 -16.91 -11.84 18.35
N GLN A 29 -16.13 -11.08 19.13
CA GLN A 29 -16.37 -10.83 20.57
C GLN A 29 -15.35 -9.77 21.04
N MET A 30 -15.84 -8.65 21.58
CA MET A 30 -15.09 -7.43 21.92
C MET A 30 -14.68 -7.36 23.40
N PRO A 31 -13.72 -6.49 23.83
CA PRO A 31 -13.30 -5.26 23.13
C PRO A 31 -11.81 -4.87 23.15
N LYS A 32 -11.31 -4.30 22.03
CA LYS A 32 -10.48 -3.08 22.16
C LYS A 32 -10.39 -2.13 20.96
N LEU A 33 -10.60 -2.53 19.69
CA LEU A 33 -10.17 -1.64 18.57
C LEU A 33 -11.22 -1.25 17.51
N VAL A 34 -12.47 -1.73 17.58
CA VAL A 34 -13.56 -1.23 16.73
C VAL A 34 -14.76 -0.88 17.59
N SER A 35 -15.55 0.10 17.15
CA SER A 35 -16.64 0.69 17.93
C SER A 35 -17.60 -0.39 18.46
N ARG A 36 -17.92 -0.33 19.76
CA ARG A 36 -18.91 -1.21 20.40
C ARG A 36 -20.36 -0.83 20.06
N THR A 37 -20.57 0.19 19.24
CA THR A 37 -21.90 0.63 18.80
C THR A 37 -22.45 -0.33 17.74
N VAL A 38 -23.77 -0.56 17.77
CA VAL A 38 -24.48 -1.44 16.82
C VAL A 38 -24.30 -0.99 15.35
N HIS A 39 -23.89 0.27 15.15
CA HIS A 39 -23.54 0.83 13.86
C HIS A 39 -22.16 1.49 13.89
N THR A 40 -21.27 1.03 13.01
CA THR A 40 -20.03 1.72 12.64
C THR A 40 -20.31 2.82 11.61
N TRP A 41 -19.43 3.82 11.52
CA TRP A 41 -19.59 4.94 10.57
C TRP A 41 -19.57 4.51 9.10
N LEU A 42 -19.01 3.33 8.80
CA LEU A 42 -19.14 2.62 7.52
C LEU A 42 -19.45 1.15 7.79
N PRO A 43 -20.31 0.49 6.98
CA PRO A 43 -20.60 -0.92 7.14
C PRO A 43 -19.33 -1.78 7.03
N ILE A 44 -19.23 -2.76 7.93
CA ILE A 44 -18.18 -3.76 7.90
C ILE A 44 -18.53 -4.81 6.84
N PRO A 45 -17.63 -5.16 5.92
CA PRO A 45 -17.89 -6.17 4.91
C PRO A 45 -18.08 -7.56 5.54
N LEU A 46 -18.95 -8.39 4.95
CA LEU A 46 -19.22 -9.76 5.43
C LEU A 46 -17.98 -10.66 5.38
N SER A 47 -17.05 -10.40 4.46
CA SER A 47 -15.76 -11.11 4.33
C SER A 47 -14.87 -10.95 5.57
N SER A 48 -15.10 -9.96 6.43
CA SER A 48 -14.36 -9.79 7.70
C SER A 48 -14.51 -10.99 8.66
N ARG A 49 -15.54 -11.82 8.48
CA ARG A 49 -15.71 -13.05 9.27
C ARG A 49 -14.61 -14.08 8.99
N THR A 50 -14.12 -14.14 7.75
CA THR A 50 -13.11 -15.11 7.30
C THR A 50 -11.75 -14.47 7.09
N THR A 51 -11.71 -13.19 6.70
CA THR A 51 -10.49 -12.44 6.38
C THR A 51 -10.38 -11.25 7.32
N ASN A 52 -9.84 -11.52 8.51
CA ASN A 52 -9.50 -10.51 9.52
C ASN A 52 -8.06 -10.72 9.98
N VAL A 53 -7.50 -9.72 10.67
CA VAL A 53 -6.09 -9.71 11.09
C VAL A 53 -5.73 -10.98 11.87
N GLU A 54 -6.58 -11.38 12.81
CA GLU A 54 -6.31 -12.56 13.63
C GLU A 54 -6.33 -13.87 12.82
N ALA A 55 -7.33 -14.04 11.95
CA ALA A 55 -7.43 -15.20 11.09
C ALA A 55 -6.21 -15.33 10.16
N VAL A 56 -5.73 -14.22 9.58
CA VAL A 56 -4.58 -14.23 8.68
C VAL A 56 -3.24 -14.21 9.41
N GLU A 57 -3.18 -13.83 10.69
CA GLU A 57 -1.95 -13.79 11.46
C GLU A 57 -1.38 -15.19 11.75
N HIS A 58 -2.26 -16.17 11.99
CA HIS A 58 -1.86 -17.56 12.24
C HIS A 58 -1.49 -18.35 10.99
N ASP A 59 -1.83 -17.88 9.80
CA ASP A 59 -1.43 -18.51 8.54
C ASP A 59 -0.04 -18.03 8.10
N PRO A 60 1.00 -18.89 8.09
CA PRO A 60 2.35 -18.50 7.71
C PRO A 60 2.47 -18.05 6.23
N ASN A 61 1.55 -18.47 5.37
CA ASN A 61 1.52 -18.09 3.95
C ASN A 61 0.59 -16.89 3.67
N SER A 62 0.09 -16.24 4.72
CA SER A 62 -0.82 -15.12 4.55
C SER A 62 -0.12 -13.88 3.98
N LEU A 63 -0.91 -13.06 3.31
CA LEU A 63 -0.46 -11.76 2.80
C LEU A 63 0.12 -10.88 3.93
N LEU A 64 -0.44 -10.95 5.15
CA LEU A 64 0.07 -10.21 6.30
C LEU A 64 1.50 -10.62 6.66
N ASN A 65 1.75 -11.93 6.77
CA ASN A 65 3.06 -12.44 7.12
C ASN A 65 4.08 -12.24 5.98
N TRP A 66 3.63 -12.33 4.72
CA TRP A 66 4.45 -11.96 3.56
C TRP A 66 4.90 -10.49 3.60
N HIS A 67 3.98 -9.55 3.91
CA HIS A 67 4.33 -8.13 4.07
C HIS A 67 5.28 -7.88 5.24
N ARG A 68 5.10 -8.57 6.38
CA ARG A 68 6.04 -8.48 7.53
C ARG A 68 7.45 -8.89 7.11
N SER A 69 7.58 -9.97 6.34
CA SER A 69 8.85 -10.44 5.78
C SER A 69 9.47 -9.40 4.83
N LEU A 70 8.69 -8.78 3.94
CA LEU A 70 9.17 -7.71 3.06
C LEU A 70 9.66 -6.47 3.81
N ILE A 71 8.93 -6.03 4.84
CA ILE A 71 9.34 -4.91 5.69
C ILE A 71 10.66 -5.24 6.41
N THR A 72 10.79 -6.47 6.88
CA THR A 72 12.02 -6.94 7.54
C THR A 72 13.20 -6.92 6.56
N LEU A 73 13.00 -7.47 5.35
CA LEU A 73 13.98 -7.45 4.28
C LEU A 73 14.39 -6.02 3.89
N GLN A 74 13.43 -5.10 3.80
CA GLN A 74 13.72 -3.70 3.49
C GLN A 74 14.59 -3.07 4.59
N ARG A 75 14.21 -3.25 5.86
CA ARG A 75 14.93 -2.68 7.01
C ARG A 75 16.33 -3.26 7.20
N SER A 76 16.55 -4.51 6.83
CA SER A 76 17.87 -5.16 6.93
C SER A 76 18.82 -4.81 5.78
N ASN A 77 18.32 -4.22 4.69
CA ASN A 77 19.11 -3.96 3.49
C ASN A 77 19.12 -2.46 3.15
N PRO A 78 20.20 -1.72 3.44
CA PRO A 78 20.27 -0.29 3.15
C PRO A 78 20.11 0.05 1.66
N SER A 79 20.52 -0.86 0.77
CA SER A 79 20.28 -0.75 -0.68
C SER A 79 18.78 -0.69 -1.02
N LEU A 80 17.91 -1.35 -0.25
CA LEU A 80 16.47 -1.35 -0.49
C LEU A 80 15.78 -0.11 0.07
N CYS A 81 16.25 0.42 1.20
CA CYS A 81 15.77 1.69 1.77
C CYS A 81 16.22 2.89 0.91
N ASP A 82 17.51 3.18 0.88
CA ASP A 82 18.06 4.44 0.36
C ASP A 82 18.94 4.25 -0.88
N GLY A 83 19.07 3.01 -1.36
CA GLY A 83 19.86 2.71 -2.54
C GLY A 83 19.26 3.24 -3.85
N HIS A 84 20.15 3.52 -4.79
CA HIS A 84 19.81 3.98 -6.14
C HIS A 84 19.07 2.88 -6.90
N MET A 85 17.98 3.23 -7.58
CA MET A 85 17.18 2.31 -8.39
C MET A 85 17.49 2.49 -9.88
N VAL A 86 17.74 1.39 -10.60
CA VAL A 86 17.95 1.38 -12.05
C VAL A 86 16.99 0.39 -12.70
N PHE A 87 16.21 0.84 -13.69
CA PHE A 87 15.34 -0.03 -14.48
C PHE A 87 16.15 -0.76 -15.56
N LEU A 88 15.88 -2.04 -15.77
CA LEU A 88 16.63 -2.88 -16.72
C LEU A 88 15.93 -3.03 -18.07
N ASN A 89 14.60 -3.12 -18.09
CA ASN A 89 13.81 -3.25 -19.31
C ASN A 89 12.52 -2.40 -19.21
N PRO A 90 12.63 -1.07 -19.34
CA PRO A 90 11.50 -0.17 -19.13
C PRO A 90 10.39 -0.31 -20.18
N GLU A 91 10.73 -0.77 -21.39
CA GLU A 91 9.78 -0.91 -22.50
C GLU A 91 9.05 -2.27 -22.52
N GLY A 92 9.42 -3.19 -21.63
CA GLY A 92 8.81 -4.51 -21.53
C GLY A 92 7.38 -4.43 -20.98
N PRO A 93 6.34 -4.85 -21.73
CA PRO A 93 4.95 -4.58 -21.33
C PRO A 93 4.46 -5.41 -20.14
N ASN A 94 5.12 -6.53 -19.84
CA ASN A 94 4.62 -7.53 -18.89
C ASN A 94 5.55 -7.77 -17.69
N VAL A 95 6.75 -7.19 -17.68
CA VAL A 95 7.78 -7.49 -16.66
C VAL A 95 8.42 -6.20 -16.16
N LEU A 96 8.15 -5.88 -14.90
CA LEU A 96 8.86 -4.83 -14.17
C LEU A 96 10.19 -5.39 -13.64
N SER A 97 11.30 -4.92 -14.19
CA SER A 97 12.65 -5.35 -13.76
C SER A 97 13.51 -4.15 -13.38
N PHE A 98 14.11 -4.21 -12.20
CA PHE A 98 14.97 -3.15 -11.66
C PHE A 98 16.03 -3.73 -10.73
N VAL A 99 17.10 -2.96 -10.51
CA VAL A 99 18.12 -3.23 -9.51
C VAL A 99 18.21 -2.09 -8.52
N LYS A 100 18.50 -2.43 -7.26
CA LYS A 100 18.73 -1.50 -6.15
C LYS A 100 20.17 -1.66 -5.67
N CYS A 101 20.98 -0.61 -5.81
CA CYS A 101 22.38 -0.62 -5.41
C CYS A 101 22.61 0.32 -4.22
N ALA A 102 23.46 -0.06 -3.28
CA ALA A 102 23.90 0.84 -2.22
C ALA A 102 24.58 2.08 -2.83
N PHE A 103 24.41 3.24 -2.19
CA PHE A 103 25.15 4.43 -2.57
C PHE A 103 26.65 4.19 -2.36
N ARG A 104 27.43 4.24 -3.44
CA ARG A 104 28.89 4.14 -3.38
C ARG A 104 29.42 5.46 -2.81
N ARG A 105 30.02 5.42 -1.61
CA ARG A 105 30.91 6.51 -1.19
C ARG A 105 32.24 6.30 -1.88
N GLU A 106 32.64 7.24 -2.71
CA GLU A 106 34.01 7.37 -3.21
C GLU A 106 34.92 7.49 -1.98
N THR A 107 35.61 6.42 -1.61
CA THR A 107 36.72 6.54 -0.65
C THR A 107 37.87 7.12 -1.45
N ASP A 108 38.10 8.42 -1.27
CA ASP A 108 39.22 9.17 -1.82
C ASP A 108 40.52 8.39 -1.63
N THR A 109 40.97 7.70 -2.68
CA THR A 109 42.33 7.18 -2.80
C THR A 109 43.13 8.19 -3.63
N GLY A 110 43.12 9.44 -3.18
CA GLY A 110 44.18 10.40 -3.44
C GLY A 110 45.42 10.01 -2.64
N ARG A 111 46.20 9.05 -3.15
CA ARG A 111 47.63 8.98 -2.83
C ARG A 111 48.40 8.83 -4.14
N ASN A 112 48.54 9.99 -4.78
CA ASN A 112 49.62 10.31 -5.68
C ASN A 112 50.97 10.11 -4.96
N GLU A 113 51.73 9.10 -5.36
CA GLU A 113 53.17 9.04 -5.07
C GLU A 113 53.95 9.39 -6.34
N THR A 114 55.10 9.99 -6.08
CA THR A 114 55.90 10.92 -6.89
C THR A 114 56.75 10.23 -7.94
#